data_AF-A0A4Q3Y919-F1
#
_entry.id   AF-A0A4Q3Y919-F1
#
_cell.length_a   1.000
_cell.length_b   1.000
_cell.length_c   1.000
_cell.angle_alpha   90.00
_cell.angle_beta   90.00
_cell.angle_gamma   90.00
#
_symmetry.space_group_name_H-M   'P 1'
#
loop_
_entity.id
_entity.type
_entity.pdbx_description
1 polymer ?
#
loop_
_entity_poly.entity_id
_entity_poly.type
_entity_poly.pdbx_seq_one_letter_code
_entity_poly.pdbx_strand_id
1 'polypeptide(L)'
;MATVAAGASLFATGLAAQDAPTSRADYYSVSQEFAGCAAHFAFAMEVAQGNGMEDTATAFAGMERGWSLAGMLLLVEGLDPSRQTDAEELFGNMKQIGLERLKAEREVALASGVEGYDAASGERFTEQCGDWIELQQSIIRELRSGPA
;
A
#
# COMPACT_ATOMS: atom_id res chain seq x y z
N MET A 1 -29.00 42.02 -19.53
CA MET A 1 -27.82 41.65 -18.72
C MET A 1 -27.92 40.16 -18.45
N ALA A 2 -26.98 39.38 -18.99
CA ALA A 2 -26.97 37.93 -18.91
C ALA A 2 -26.24 37.47 -17.64
N THR A 3 -26.86 36.58 -16.87
CA THR A 3 -26.23 35.89 -15.74
C THR A 3 -25.57 34.62 -16.27
N VAL A 4 -24.25 34.53 -16.18
CA VAL A 4 -23.51 33.28 -16.34
C VAL A 4 -22.66 33.10 -15.09
N ALA A 5 -22.84 31.99 -14.38
CA ALA A 5 -21.75 31.15 -13.92
C ALA A 5 -22.32 29.83 -13.41
N ALA A 6 -22.12 28.79 -14.22
CA ALA A 6 -22.08 27.40 -13.75
C ALA A 6 -20.95 27.26 -12.70
N GLY A 7 -21.17 26.42 -11.71
CA GLY A 7 -20.17 26.07 -10.71
C GLY A 7 -20.43 24.65 -10.25
N ALA A 8 -19.80 23.70 -10.93
CA ALA A 8 -19.87 22.27 -10.69
C ALA A 8 -19.55 21.91 -9.24
N SER A 9 -20.46 21.19 -8.57
CA SER A 9 -20.08 20.30 -7.46
C SER A 9 -19.59 19.00 -8.07
N LEU A 10 -18.28 18.91 -8.23
CA LEU A 10 -17.57 17.66 -8.46
C LEU A 10 -16.55 17.54 -7.32
N PHE A 11 -16.28 16.30 -6.89
CA PHE A 11 -15.40 15.89 -5.78
C PHE A 11 -16.06 15.84 -4.39
N ALA A 12 -16.99 14.90 -4.26
CA ALA A 12 -17.24 14.21 -3.00
C ALA A 12 -17.39 12.70 -3.28
N THR A 13 -16.36 12.08 -3.88
CA THR A 13 -16.15 10.65 -3.71
C THR A 13 -15.50 10.50 -2.34
N GLY A 14 -16.34 10.28 -1.33
CA GLY A 14 -15.86 9.91 -0.01
C GLY A 14 -15.04 8.63 -0.14
N LEU A 15 -13.76 8.70 0.19
CA LEU A 15 -13.02 7.54 0.68
C LEU A 15 -13.80 7.07 1.92
N ALA A 16 -14.57 6.01 1.78
CA ALA A 16 -15.11 5.34 2.94
C ALA A 16 -13.93 4.67 3.62
N ALA A 17 -13.44 5.26 4.71
CA ALA A 17 -12.46 4.61 5.56
C ALA A 17 -12.99 3.22 5.92
N GLN A 18 -12.21 2.18 5.64
CA GLN A 18 -12.62 0.84 6.01
C GLN A 18 -12.59 0.69 7.53
N ASP A 19 -13.65 0.09 8.07
CA ASP A 19 -13.73 -0.25 9.48
C ASP A 19 -12.55 -1.16 9.86
N ALA A 20 -12.03 -1.00 11.08
CA ALA A 20 -10.97 -1.84 11.59
C ALA A 20 -11.37 -3.34 11.55
N PRO A 21 -10.44 -4.25 11.21
CA PRO A 21 -10.74 -5.68 11.17
C PRO A 21 -11.22 -6.19 12.54
N THR A 22 -12.25 -7.04 12.55
CA THR A 22 -12.87 -7.53 13.80
C THR A 22 -12.74 -9.04 14.02
N SER A 23 -12.27 -9.78 13.01
CA SER A 23 -12.04 -11.22 13.10
C SER A 23 -10.66 -11.63 12.61
N ARG A 24 -10.19 -12.81 13.03
CA ARG A 24 -8.92 -13.40 12.56
C ARG A 24 -8.83 -13.50 11.03
N ALA A 25 -9.93 -13.89 10.38
CA ALA A 25 -9.99 -13.97 8.92
C ALA A 25 -9.82 -12.58 8.28
N ASP A 26 -10.43 -11.55 8.88
CA ASP A 26 -10.27 -10.18 8.42
C ASP A 26 -8.83 -9.70 8.60
N TYR A 27 -8.22 -9.95 9.76
CA TYR A 27 -6.81 -9.62 10.01
C TYR A 27 -5.87 -10.21 8.96
N TYR A 28 -6.05 -11.49 8.61
CA TYR A 28 -5.27 -12.14 7.56
C TYR A 28 -5.53 -11.52 6.18
N SER A 29 -6.80 -11.24 5.82
CA SER A 29 -7.14 -10.61 4.55
C SER A 29 -6.55 -9.20 4.43
N VAL A 30 -6.74 -8.37 5.45
CA VAL A 30 -6.20 -7.00 5.50
C VAL A 30 -4.67 -7.02 5.44
N SER A 31 -4.02 -7.99 6.09
CA SER A 31 -2.55 -8.11 6.00
C SER A 31 -2.05 -8.34 4.56
N GLN A 32 -2.82 -9.05 3.71
CA GLN A 32 -2.47 -9.24 2.30
C GLN A 32 -2.58 -7.92 1.52
N GLU A 33 -3.60 -7.12 1.80
CA GLU A 33 -3.75 -5.79 1.20
C GLU A 33 -2.57 -4.88 1.59
N PHE A 34 -2.17 -4.91 2.87
CA PHE A 34 -0.98 -4.18 3.34
C PHE A 34 0.31 -4.66 2.68
N ALA A 35 0.45 -5.96 2.42
CA ALA A 35 1.59 -6.50 1.69
C ALA A 35 1.61 -6.01 0.23
N GLY A 36 0.43 -5.90 -0.42
CA GLY A 36 0.29 -5.28 -1.73
C GLY A 36 0.68 -3.80 -1.73
N CYS A 37 0.24 -3.04 -0.72
CA CYS A 37 0.60 -1.63 -0.56
C CYS A 37 2.10 -1.43 -0.27
N ALA A 38 2.71 -2.31 0.51
CA ALA A 38 4.17 -2.32 0.69
C ALA A 38 4.89 -2.61 -0.63
N ALA A 39 4.34 -3.50 -1.47
CA ALA A 39 4.91 -3.84 -2.77
C ALA A 39 4.95 -2.64 -3.74
N HIS A 40 3.96 -1.75 -3.69
CA HIS A 40 3.99 -0.49 -4.48
C HIS A 40 5.23 0.35 -4.16
N PHE A 41 5.59 0.50 -2.89
CA PHE A 41 6.78 1.25 -2.49
C PHE A 41 8.08 0.49 -2.77
N ALA A 42 8.09 -0.84 -2.65
CA ALA A 42 9.23 -1.66 -3.07
C ALA A 42 9.50 -1.48 -4.58
N PHE A 43 8.45 -1.48 -5.39
CA PHE A 43 8.54 -1.24 -6.82
C PHE A 43 9.02 0.20 -7.13
N ALA A 44 8.46 1.19 -6.45
CA ALA A 44 8.86 2.60 -6.57
C ALA A 44 10.34 2.81 -6.25
N MET A 45 10.83 2.13 -5.21
CA MET A 45 12.23 2.14 -4.82
C MET A 45 13.13 1.56 -5.92
N GLU A 46 12.79 0.42 -6.51
CA GLU A 46 13.57 -0.17 -7.62
C GLU A 46 13.64 0.77 -8.83
N VAL A 47 12.52 1.41 -9.18
CA VAL A 47 12.48 2.40 -10.27
C VAL A 47 13.34 3.61 -9.96
N ALA A 48 13.25 4.16 -8.74
CA ALA A 48 14.05 5.31 -8.31
C ALA A 48 15.55 4.98 -8.32
N GLN A 49 15.95 3.79 -7.84
CA GLN A 49 17.33 3.31 -7.89
C GLN A 49 17.84 3.17 -9.32
N GLY A 50 17.05 2.57 -10.21
CA GLY A 50 17.39 2.44 -11.63
C GLY A 50 17.59 3.77 -12.35
N ASN A 51 16.96 4.84 -11.86
CA ASN A 51 17.08 6.20 -12.39
C ASN A 51 18.11 7.07 -11.64
N GLY A 52 18.85 6.53 -10.67
CA GLY A 52 19.84 7.28 -9.89
C GLY A 52 19.25 8.28 -8.89
N MET A 53 18.00 8.08 -8.46
CA MET A 53 17.28 8.93 -7.51
C MET A 53 17.38 8.39 -6.08
N GLU A 54 18.58 8.43 -5.49
CA GLU A 54 18.89 7.77 -4.20
C GLU A 54 18.05 8.29 -3.01
N ASP A 55 17.85 9.60 -2.91
CA ASP A 55 17.02 10.20 -1.85
C ASP A 55 15.57 9.73 -1.94
N THR A 56 15.03 9.65 -3.17
CA THR A 56 13.68 9.17 -3.43
C THR A 56 13.55 7.69 -3.11
N ALA A 57 14.54 6.87 -3.48
CA ALA A 57 14.57 5.45 -3.12
C ALA A 57 14.57 5.26 -1.59
N THR A 58 15.32 6.09 -0.86
CA THR A 58 15.36 6.08 0.60
C THR A 58 14.01 6.45 1.22
N ALA A 59 13.34 7.46 0.68
CA ALA A 59 12.00 7.84 1.12
C ALA A 59 10.99 6.69 0.93
N PHE A 60 11.02 6.03 -0.25
CA PHE A 60 10.16 4.87 -0.51
C PHE A 60 10.48 3.68 0.37
N ALA A 61 11.76 3.41 0.68
CA ALA A 61 12.13 2.36 1.64
C ALA A 61 11.55 2.63 3.05
N GLY A 62 11.48 3.90 3.47
CA GLY A 62 10.83 4.30 4.71
C GLY A 62 9.32 4.04 4.71
N MET A 63 8.66 4.35 3.60
CA MET A 63 7.22 4.11 3.42
C MET A 63 6.91 2.61 3.38
N GLU A 64 7.64 1.84 2.57
CA GLU A 64 7.55 0.38 2.48
C GLU A 64 7.62 -0.26 3.87
N ARG A 65 8.62 0.13 4.67
CA ARG A 65 8.79 -0.39 6.03
C ARG A 65 7.57 -0.11 6.92
N GLY A 66 6.97 1.08 6.80
CA GLY A 66 5.78 1.44 7.56
C GLY A 66 4.57 0.57 7.19
N TRP A 67 4.38 0.27 5.91
CA TRP A 67 3.31 -0.64 5.47
C TRP A 67 3.60 -2.08 5.89
N SER A 68 4.85 -2.53 5.76
CA SER A 68 5.26 -3.88 6.15
C SER A 68 5.10 -4.14 7.65
N LEU A 69 5.50 -3.19 8.51
CA LEU A 69 5.34 -3.33 9.96
C LEU A 69 3.87 -3.41 10.38
N ALA A 70 3.02 -2.53 9.83
CA ALA A 70 1.60 -2.54 10.15
C ALA A 70 0.91 -3.83 9.65
N GLY A 71 1.24 -4.27 8.44
CA GLY A 71 0.70 -5.49 7.86
C GLY A 71 1.15 -6.75 8.62
N MET A 72 2.41 -6.85 9.03
CA MET A 72 2.91 -7.96 9.85
C MET A 72 2.20 -8.05 11.20
N LEU A 73 1.91 -6.92 11.86
CA LEU A 73 1.15 -6.91 13.11
C LEU A 73 -0.24 -7.53 12.91
N LEU A 74 -0.95 -7.11 11.87
CA LEU A 74 -2.25 -7.68 11.52
C LEU A 74 -2.13 -9.17 11.17
N LEU A 75 -1.09 -9.57 10.46
CA LEU A 75 -0.87 -10.97 10.10
C LEU A 75 -0.68 -11.86 11.33
N VAL A 76 0.09 -11.42 12.34
CA VAL A 76 0.28 -12.17 13.59
C VAL A 76 -1.06 -12.45 14.28
N GLU A 77 -1.96 -11.46 14.34
CA GLU A 77 -3.31 -11.63 14.88
C GLU A 77 -4.21 -12.50 13.98
N GLY A 78 -3.95 -12.46 12.67
CA GLY A 78 -4.65 -13.23 11.63
C GLY A 78 -4.24 -14.70 11.53
N LEU A 79 -3.08 -15.08 12.05
CA LEU A 79 -2.57 -16.45 11.99
C LEU A 79 -3.07 -17.31 13.15
N ASP A 80 -2.99 -18.63 12.96
CA ASP A 80 -3.08 -19.57 14.08
C ASP A 80 -1.90 -19.34 15.05
N PRO A 81 -2.10 -19.41 16.37
CA PRO A 81 -1.03 -19.21 17.35
C PRO A 81 0.23 -20.06 17.08
N SER A 82 0.07 -21.27 16.53
CA SER A 82 1.19 -22.16 16.20
C SER A 82 2.07 -21.67 15.04
N ARG A 83 1.61 -20.67 14.28
CA ARG A 83 2.27 -20.16 13.06
C ARG A 83 2.67 -18.68 13.17
N GLN A 84 2.44 -18.03 14.31
CA GLN A 84 2.73 -16.61 14.48
C GLN A 84 4.22 -16.25 14.26
N THR A 85 5.12 -17.19 14.53
CA THR A 85 6.57 -17.02 14.26
C THR A 85 6.91 -16.97 12.77
N ASP A 86 6.02 -17.46 11.90
CA ASP A 86 6.21 -17.48 10.45
C ASP A 86 5.77 -16.16 9.80
N ALA A 87 5.21 -15.21 10.57
CA ALA A 87 4.57 -14.02 10.03
C ALA A 87 5.52 -13.16 9.16
N GLU A 88 6.80 -13.02 9.55
CA GLU A 88 7.77 -12.27 8.77
C GLU A 88 8.01 -12.89 7.39
N GLU A 89 8.23 -14.21 7.34
CA GLU A 89 8.43 -14.95 6.09
C GLU A 89 7.17 -14.91 5.21
N LEU A 90 6.00 -15.19 5.80
CA LEU A 90 4.73 -15.19 5.09
C LEU A 90 4.40 -13.80 4.52
N PHE A 91 4.57 -12.75 5.30
CA PHE A 91 4.35 -11.39 4.84
C PHE A 91 5.35 -11.00 3.75
N GLY A 92 6.62 -11.37 3.92
CA GLY A 92 7.65 -11.19 2.90
C GLY A 92 7.28 -11.83 1.57
N ASN A 93 6.76 -13.06 1.60
CA ASN A 93 6.28 -13.78 0.42
C ASN A 93 5.07 -13.09 -0.23
N MET A 94 4.08 -12.64 0.56
CA MET A 94 2.93 -11.89 0.03
C MET A 94 3.36 -10.60 -0.68
N LYS A 95 4.28 -9.85 -0.05
CA LYS A 95 4.84 -8.62 -0.64
C LYS A 95 5.59 -8.91 -1.93
N GLN A 96 6.38 -9.99 -1.96
CA GLN A 96 7.13 -10.40 -3.15
C GLN A 96 6.19 -10.76 -4.31
N ILE A 97 5.11 -11.48 -4.05
CA ILE A 97 4.07 -11.78 -5.06
C ILE A 97 3.46 -10.48 -5.60
N GLY A 98 3.14 -9.53 -4.72
CA GLY A 98 2.66 -8.20 -5.12
C GLY A 98 3.65 -7.45 -6.00
N LEU A 99 4.94 -7.50 -5.66
CA LEU A 99 6.01 -6.84 -6.42
C LEU A 99 6.16 -7.45 -7.82
N GLU A 100 6.15 -8.77 -7.92
CA GLU A 100 6.22 -9.49 -9.20
C GLU A 100 5.00 -9.17 -10.08
N ARG A 101 3.81 -9.06 -9.49
CA ARG A 101 2.61 -8.62 -10.20
C ARG A 101 2.77 -7.20 -10.76
N LEU A 102 3.22 -6.23 -9.96
CA LEU A 102 3.41 -4.85 -10.42
C LEU A 102 4.45 -4.75 -11.54
N LYS A 103 5.53 -5.55 -11.46
CA LYS A 103 6.52 -5.67 -12.54
C LYS A 103 5.90 -6.21 -13.82
N ALA A 104 5.13 -7.29 -13.73
CA ALA A 104 4.45 -7.89 -14.88
C ALA A 104 3.44 -6.92 -15.51
N GLU A 105 2.66 -6.19 -14.69
CA GLU A 105 1.72 -5.18 -15.20
C GLU A 105 2.45 -4.05 -15.95
N ARG A 106 3.61 -3.59 -15.46
CA ARG A 106 4.45 -2.63 -16.18
C ARG A 106 4.96 -3.18 -17.51
N GLU A 107 5.48 -4.40 -17.51
CA GLU A 107 5.99 -5.02 -18.74
C GLU A 107 4.90 -5.11 -19.81
N VAL A 108 3.70 -5.53 -19.43
CA VAL A 108 2.53 -5.59 -20.33
C VAL A 108 2.13 -4.20 -20.82
N ALA A 109 2.09 -3.20 -19.92
CA ALA A 109 1.74 -1.83 -20.28
C ALA A 109 2.75 -1.23 -21.29
N LEU A 110 4.05 -1.41 -21.06
CA LEU A 110 5.11 -0.97 -21.97
C LEU A 110 5.03 -1.69 -23.33
N ALA A 111 4.79 -3.00 -23.34
CA ALA A 111 4.61 -3.77 -24.56
C ALA A 111 3.37 -3.31 -25.36
N SER A 112 2.36 -2.79 -24.67
CA SER A 112 1.11 -2.27 -25.27
C SER A 112 1.21 -0.80 -25.72
N GLY A 113 2.37 -0.16 -25.56
CA GLY A 113 2.58 1.25 -25.92
C GLY A 113 1.92 2.25 -24.96
N VAL A 114 1.59 1.83 -23.73
CA VAL A 114 1.10 2.74 -22.70
C VAL A 114 2.29 3.56 -22.17
N GLU A 115 2.44 4.77 -22.70
CA GLU A 115 3.42 5.72 -22.19
C GLU A 115 3.00 6.21 -20.80
N GLY A 116 3.96 6.27 -19.87
CA GLY A 116 3.72 6.79 -18.52
C GLY A 116 3.06 5.82 -17.55
N TYR A 117 3.03 4.50 -17.83
CA TYR A 117 2.67 3.53 -16.81
C TYR A 117 3.70 3.55 -15.68
N ASP A 118 3.30 4.20 -14.59
CA ASP A 118 4.04 4.18 -13.34
C ASP A 118 3.16 3.49 -12.29
N ALA A 119 3.45 2.21 -12.05
CA ALA A 119 2.81 1.44 -10.97
C ALA A 119 3.11 2.05 -9.58
N ALA A 120 4.15 2.90 -9.47
CA ALA A 120 4.43 3.69 -8.28
C ALA A 120 3.77 5.08 -8.29
N SER A 121 3.02 5.44 -9.33
CA SER A 121 2.30 6.71 -9.36
C SER A 121 1.35 6.79 -8.17
N GLY A 122 1.25 7.99 -7.59
CA GLY A 122 0.34 8.24 -6.47
C GLY A 122 -1.11 7.90 -6.79
N GLU A 123 -1.53 7.95 -8.06
CA GLU A 123 -2.88 7.59 -8.51
C GLU A 123 -3.13 6.08 -8.38
N ARG A 124 -2.27 5.23 -8.95
CA ARG A 124 -2.40 3.76 -8.85
C ARG A 124 -2.28 3.27 -7.41
N PHE A 125 -1.41 3.90 -6.62
CA PHE A 125 -1.32 3.63 -5.19
C PHE A 125 -2.62 4.01 -4.48
N THR A 126 -3.15 5.22 -4.71
CA THR A 126 -4.38 5.69 -4.04
C THR A 126 -5.59 4.83 -4.41
N GLU A 127 -5.69 4.38 -5.66
CA GLU A 127 -6.75 3.47 -6.12
C GLU A 127 -6.76 2.13 -5.35
N GLN A 128 -5.58 1.57 -5.06
CA GLN A 128 -5.48 0.25 -4.43
C GLN A 128 -5.37 0.33 -2.90
N CYS A 129 -4.75 1.38 -2.38
CA CYS A 129 -4.34 1.49 -0.98
C CYS A 129 -5.03 2.62 -0.22
N GLY A 130 -5.78 3.49 -0.91
CA GLY A 130 -6.38 4.70 -0.34
C GLY A 130 -7.25 4.41 0.89
N ASP A 131 -8.09 3.38 0.80
CA ASP A 131 -9.02 2.98 1.86
C ASP A 131 -8.29 2.51 3.14
N TRP A 132 -7.04 2.08 3.01
CA TRP A 132 -6.22 1.52 4.11
C TRP A 132 -5.28 2.54 4.76
N ILE A 133 -5.15 3.75 4.19
CA ILE A 133 -4.18 4.75 4.66
C ILE A 133 -4.43 5.12 6.12
N GLU A 134 -5.69 5.38 6.50
CA GLU A 134 -6.02 5.80 7.87
C GLU A 134 -5.71 4.69 8.88
N LEU A 135 -6.07 3.44 8.56
CA LEU A 135 -5.74 2.28 9.39
C LEU A 135 -4.23 2.12 9.54
N GLN A 136 -3.46 2.20 8.45
CA GLN A 136 -2.00 2.08 8.50
C GLN A 136 -1.36 3.16 9.37
N GLN A 137 -1.81 4.41 9.23
CA GLN A 137 -1.32 5.52 10.04
C GLN A 137 -1.67 5.34 11.52
N SER A 138 -2.86 4.82 11.83
CA SER A 138 -3.27 4.53 13.20
C SER A 138 -2.37 3.48 13.85
N ILE A 139 -2.11 2.36 13.15
CA ILE A 139 -1.24 1.28 13.64
C ILE A 139 0.18 1.80 13.88
N ILE A 140 0.75 2.54 12.93
CA ILE A 140 2.10 3.09 13.08
C ILE A 140 2.18 4.13 14.20
N ARG A 141 1.13 4.92 14.43
CA ARG A 141 1.08 5.86 15.55
C ARG A 141 1.15 5.11 16.88
N GLU A 142 0.34 4.07 17.05
CA GLU A 142 0.32 3.24 18.26
C GLU A 142 1.66 2.54 18.49
N LEU A 143 2.28 1.99 17.44
CA LEU A 143 3.61 1.38 17.52
C LEU A 143 4.70 2.38 17.94
N ARG A 144 4.55 3.66 17.59
CA ARG A 144 5.50 4.73 17.95
C ARG A 144 5.28 5.28 19.35
N SER A 145 4.06 5.26 19.87
CA SER A 145 3.77 5.70 21.24
C SER A 145 4.24 4.70 22.30
N GLY A 146 4.54 3.45 21.91
CA GLY A 146 5.01 2.40 22.81
C GLY A 146 3.91 1.90 23.76
N PRO A 147 4.17 0.82 24.53
CA PRO A 147 3.25 0.40 25.57
C PRO A 147 3.19 1.48 26.66
N ALA A 148 1.97 1.92 26.98
CA ALA A 148 1.69 2.83 28.10
C ALA A 148 2.03 2.20 29.47
#